data_AF-A0A9Q0UJ74-F1
#
_entry.id   AF-A0A9Q0UJ74-F1
#
_cell.length_a   1.000
_cell.length_b   1.000
_cell.length_c   1.000
_cell.angle_alpha   90.00
_cell.angle_beta   90.00
_cell.angle_gamma   90.00
#
_symmetry.space_group_name_H-M   'P 1'
#
loop_
_entity.id
_entity.type
_entity.pdbx_description
1 polymer ?
#
loop_
_entity_poly.entity_id
_entity_poly.type
_entity_poly.pdbx_seq_one_letter_code
_entity_poly.pdbx_strand_id
1 'polypeptide(L)'
;MSSYSAYGKYTPQYRWLEKELPKVNRSETPWLIVLMHSPMYNSYVNHYMEGETMRVMYEPWFVENKVDIVFAGHVHAYERSYRISNIAYRIVNGSCTPIRDESAPVYITIGDGGNLEGLATNMTEPQPSYTAFREASFGHGILDIKNRTHASFSWYRNQDGYPVEADSLWLHNRFWNPFRASSVAAI
;
A
#
# COMPACT_ATOMS: atom_id res chain seq x y z
N MET A 1 -3.34 -9.67 7.08
CA MET A 1 -4.62 -10.20 6.59
C MET A 1 -4.35 -11.39 5.70
N SER A 2 -5.17 -12.42 5.82
CA SER A 2 -5.07 -13.63 5.02
C SER A 2 -5.85 -13.46 3.71
N SER A 3 -5.13 -13.23 2.61
CA SER A 3 -5.68 -13.00 1.28
C SER A 3 -6.46 -14.20 0.72
N TYR A 4 -6.19 -15.41 1.21
CA TYR A 4 -6.81 -16.66 0.72
C TYR A 4 -7.68 -17.36 1.78
N SER A 5 -8.10 -16.63 2.81
CA SER A 5 -9.14 -17.08 3.74
C SER A 5 -10.41 -16.25 3.54
N ALA A 6 -11.56 -16.75 4.00
CA ALA A 6 -12.82 -16.00 3.86
C ALA A 6 -12.74 -14.63 4.57
N TYR A 7 -13.02 -13.55 3.82
CA TYR A 7 -13.06 -12.15 4.29
C TYR A 7 -14.38 -11.43 3.96
N GLY A 8 -15.36 -12.16 3.40
CA GLY A 8 -16.70 -11.63 3.13
C GLY A 8 -17.39 -11.14 4.40
N LYS A 9 -18.43 -10.32 4.24
CA LYS A 9 -19.21 -9.79 5.37
C LYS A 9 -19.63 -10.92 6.31
N TYR A 10 -19.48 -10.70 7.61
CA TYR A 10 -19.77 -11.65 8.71
C TYR A 10 -18.83 -12.84 8.88
N THR A 11 -17.82 -13.01 8.03
CA THR A 11 -16.77 -14.03 8.25
C THR A 11 -15.92 -13.71 9.50
N PRO A 12 -15.19 -14.69 10.05
CA PRO A 12 -14.30 -14.46 11.19
C PRO A 12 -13.28 -13.34 10.96
N GLN A 13 -12.61 -13.32 9.79
CA GLN A 13 -11.62 -12.29 9.46
C GLN A 13 -12.27 -10.91 9.33
N TYR A 14 -13.44 -10.80 8.69
CA TYR A 14 -14.18 -9.54 8.60
C TYR A 14 -14.57 -8.99 9.97
N ARG A 15 -15.21 -9.82 10.81
CA ARG A 15 -15.65 -9.41 12.16
C ARG A 15 -14.47 -9.10 13.08
N TRP A 16 -13.36 -9.79 12.91
CA TRP A 16 -12.14 -9.50 13.64
C TRP A 16 -11.62 -8.10 13.26
N LEU A 17 -11.45 -7.82 11.96
CA LEU A 17 -10.91 -6.54 11.50
C LEU A 17 -11.82 -5.36 11.86
N GLU A 18 -13.14 -5.53 11.71
CA GLU A 18 -14.17 -4.56 12.10
C GLU A 18 -14.03 -4.15 13.59
N LYS A 19 -13.65 -5.10 14.46
CA LYS A 19 -13.44 -4.84 15.89
C LYS A 19 -12.03 -4.41 16.22
N GLU A 20 -11.05 -4.69 15.38
CA GLU A 20 -9.64 -4.42 15.66
C GLU A 20 -9.28 -2.97 15.35
N LEU A 21 -9.74 -2.43 14.21
CA LEU A 21 -9.43 -1.05 13.81
C LEU A 21 -9.85 0.00 14.86
N PRO A 22 -11.04 -0.07 15.49
CA PRO A 22 -11.42 0.89 16.54
C PRO A 22 -10.59 0.82 17.82
N LYS A 23 -9.83 -0.26 18.06
CA LYS A 23 -8.96 -0.38 19.24
C LYS A 23 -7.63 0.34 19.07
N VAL A 24 -7.29 0.77 17.84
CA VAL A 24 -6.02 1.41 17.56
C VAL A 24 -5.96 2.78 18.24
N ASN A 25 -5.13 2.89 19.28
CA ASN A 25 -4.84 4.15 19.95
C ASN A 25 -3.66 4.85 19.28
N ARG A 26 -3.93 5.77 18.33
CA ARG A 26 -2.89 6.51 17.58
C ARG A 26 -2.02 7.42 18.44
N SER A 27 -2.38 7.65 19.71
CA SER A 27 -1.50 8.37 20.66
C SER A 27 -0.45 7.49 21.33
N GLU A 28 -0.67 6.18 21.37
CA GLU A 28 0.26 5.19 21.87
C GLU A 28 1.05 4.54 20.71
N THR A 29 0.33 4.15 19.65
CA THR A 29 0.89 3.54 18.44
C THR A 29 0.56 4.40 17.21
N PRO A 30 1.38 5.43 16.89
CA PRO A 30 1.06 6.38 15.85
C PRO A 30 1.03 5.77 14.45
N TRP A 31 1.87 4.77 14.18
CA TRP A 31 2.00 4.12 12.88
C TRP A 31 1.05 2.94 12.76
N LEU A 32 0.05 3.06 11.89
CA LEU A 32 -0.88 1.97 11.57
C LEU A 32 -0.44 1.30 10.27
N ILE A 33 0.04 0.06 10.38
CA ILE A 33 0.61 -0.72 9.28
C ILE A 33 -0.29 -1.92 9.03
N VAL A 34 -0.60 -2.19 7.76
CA VAL A 34 -1.33 -3.39 7.35
C VAL A 34 -0.41 -4.28 6.53
N LEU A 35 -0.46 -5.58 6.81
CA LEU A 35 0.20 -6.61 6.00
C LEU A 35 -0.86 -7.46 5.31
N MET A 36 -0.65 -7.82 4.06
CA MET A 36 -1.44 -8.84 3.33
C MET A 36 -0.55 -9.56 2.33
N HIS A 37 -1.02 -10.63 1.70
CA HIS A 37 -0.21 -11.33 0.69
C HIS A 37 -0.46 -10.75 -0.71
N SER A 38 -1.71 -10.82 -1.19
CA SER A 38 -2.09 -10.32 -2.53
C SER A 38 -2.30 -8.80 -2.51
N PRO A 39 -1.60 -8.02 -3.36
CA PRO A 39 -1.70 -6.56 -3.39
C PRO A 39 -3.05 -6.07 -3.92
N MET A 40 -3.63 -5.06 -3.25
CA MET A 40 -4.84 -4.36 -3.73
C MET A 40 -4.56 -3.46 -4.94
N TYR A 41 -3.35 -2.92 -5.03
CA TYR A 41 -2.88 -2.11 -6.15
C TYR A 41 -1.63 -2.77 -6.73
N ASN A 42 -1.70 -3.17 -7.99
CA ASN A 42 -0.66 -3.89 -8.70
C ASN A 42 -0.74 -3.50 -10.18
N SER A 43 0.36 -2.97 -10.72
CA SER A 43 0.47 -2.65 -12.16
C SER A 43 1.35 -3.63 -12.93
N TYR A 44 1.74 -4.76 -12.33
CA TYR A 44 2.31 -5.91 -13.03
C TYR A 44 1.22 -6.75 -13.68
N VAL A 45 1.56 -7.43 -14.77
CA VAL A 45 0.65 -8.35 -15.46
C VAL A 45 0.40 -9.60 -14.61
N ASN A 46 1.43 -10.09 -13.91
CA ASN A 46 1.30 -11.18 -12.95
C ASN A 46 0.35 -10.77 -11.82
N HIS A 47 -0.64 -11.63 -11.54
CA HIS A 47 -1.64 -11.42 -10.49
C HIS A 47 -2.40 -10.09 -10.60
N TYR A 48 -2.52 -9.56 -11.82
CA TYR A 48 -3.23 -8.31 -12.08
C TYR A 48 -4.70 -8.45 -11.64
N MET A 49 -5.17 -7.49 -10.84
CA MET A 49 -6.53 -7.44 -10.29
C MET A 49 -6.93 -8.60 -9.35
N GLU A 50 -6.02 -9.48 -8.92
CA GLU A 50 -6.35 -10.55 -7.97
C GLU A 50 -6.79 -10.01 -6.59
N GLY A 51 -6.26 -8.86 -6.16
CA GLY A 51 -6.61 -8.21 -4.90
C GLY A 51 -7.95 -7.46 -4.88
N GLU A 52 -8.65 -7.36 -6.02
CA GLU A 52 -9.84 -6.50 -6.17
C GLU A 52 -10.97 -6.84 -5.20
N THR A 53 -11.23 -8.14 -4.99
CA THR A 53 -12.30 -8.59 -4.08
C THR A 53 -12.04 -8.18 -2.63
N MET A 54 -10.78 -8.21 -2.19
CA MET A 54 -10.39 -7.74 -0.87
C MET A 54 -10.37 -6.21 -0.80
N ARG A 55 -9.95 -5.54 -1.88
CA ARG A 55 -9.98 -4.07 -1.99
C ARG A 55 -11.39 -3.52 -1.78
N VAL A 56 -12.39 -4.10 -2.46
CA VAL A 56 -13.81 -3.73 -2.28
C VAL A 56 -14.27 -3.85 -0.82
N MET A 57 -13.76 -4.84 -0.09
CA MET A 57 -14.17 -5.10 1.30
C MET A 57 -13.49 -4.17 2.31
N TYR A 58 -12.21 -3.86 2.13
CA TYR A 58 -11.38 -3.28 3.19
C TYR A 58 -10.72 -1.93 2.87
N GLU A 59 -10.60 -1.55 1.60
CA GLU A 59 -10.06 -0.23 1.24
C GLU A 59 -10.82 0.93 1.92
N PRO A 60 -12.17 0.93 1.98
CA PRO A 60 -12.90 1.98 2.69
C PRO A 60 -12.48 2.11 4.17
N TRP A 61 -12.25 0.98 4.84
CA TRP A 61 -11.81 0.98 6.23
C TRP A 61 -10.37 1.44 6.41
N PHE A 62 -9.49 1.18 5.43
CA PHE A 62 -8.11 1.67 5.49
C PHE A 62 -8.02 3.18 5.34
N VAL A 63 -8.83 3.74 4.44
CA VAL A 63 -8.95 5.18 4.26
C VAL A 63 -9.57 5.83 5.50
N GLU A 64 -10.67 5.26 6.02
CA GLU A 64 -11.36 5.75 7.23
C GLU A 64 -10.44 5.78 8.45
N ASN A 65 -9.67 4.70 8.66
CA ASN A 65 -8.75 4.58 9.80
C ASN A 65 -7.37 5.18 9.54
N LYS A 66 -7.18 5.84 8.38
CA LYS A 66 -5.95 6.53 8.01
C LYS A 66 -4.72 5.63 8.17
N VAL A 67 -4.79 4.43 7.60
CA VAL A 67 -3.64 3.50 7.56
C VAL A 67 -2.47 4.22 6.90
N ASP A 68 -1.27 4.11 7.48
CA ASP A 68 -0.12 4.86 6.96
C ASP A 68 0.46 4.20 5.72
N ILE A 69 0.60 2.87 5.77
CA ILE A 69 1.24 2.04 4.75
C ILE A 69 0.68 0.60 4.79
N VAL A 70 0.54 0.00 3.62
CA VAL A 70 0.13 -1.40 3.42
C VAL A 70 1.26 -2.10 2.68
N PHE A 71 1.75 -3.22 3.23
CA PHE A 71 2.70 -4.09 2.54
C PHE A 71 2.01 -5.35 2.02
N ALA A 72 2.35 -5.70 0.79
CA ALA A 72 1.97 -6.92 0.12
C ALA A 72 3.19 -7.60 -0.49
N GLY A 73 3.07 -8.90 -0.77
CA GLY A 73 4.06 -9.65 -1.53
C GLY A 73 3.42 -10.15 -2.82
N HIS A 74 3.45 -11.47 -3.01
CA HIS A 74 2.76 -12.21 -4.07
C HIS A 74 3.29 -11.96 -5.49
N VAL A 75 3.29 -10.71 -5.95
CA VAL A 75 3.96 -10.32 -7.19
C VAL A 75 5.46 -10.26 -6.93
N HIS A 76 6.23 -11.01 -7.71
CA HIS A 76 7.68 -11.18 -7.56
C HIS A 76 8.48 -9.99 -8.10
N ALA A 77 8.18 -8.80 -7.63
CA ALA A 77 8.79 -7.54 -8.00
C ALA A 77 8.52 -6.47 -6.93
N TYR A 78 9.05 -5.26 -7.14
CA TYR A 78 8.82 -4.11 -6.27
C TYR A 78 7.87 -3.10 -6.92
N GLU A 79 6.89 -2.62 -6.16
CA GLU A 79 6.02 -1.52 -6.56
C GLU A 79 5.68 -0.63 -5.37
N ARG A 80 5.62 0.69 -5.61
CA ARG A 80 5.13 1.68 -4.66
C ARG A 80 4.05 2.54 -5.31
N SER A 81 2.88 2.59 -4.68
CA SER A 81 1.81 3.48 -5.08
C SER A 81 2.01 4.90 -4.55
N TYR A 82 1.25 5.84 -5.10
CA TYR A 82 0.92 7.07 -4.41
C TYR A 82 -0.17 6.84 -3.34
N ARG A 83 -0.48 7.85 -2.52
CA ARG A 83 -1.68 7.83 -1.67
C ARG A 83 -2.91 8.07 -2.53
N ILE A 84 -3.65 6.98 -2.76
CA ILE A 84 -4.78 6.93 -3.66
C ILE A 84 -5.87 6.06 -3.07
N SER A 85 -7.12 6.35 -3.42
CA SER A 85 -8.26 5.51 -3.08
C SER A 85 -9.20 5.33 -4.27
N ASN A 86 -9.90 4.20 -4.31
CA ASN A 86 -10.93 3.90 -5.31
C ASN A 86 -12.20 3.36 -4.65
N ILE A 87 -12.72 4.15 -3.71
CA ILE A 87 -13.85 3.79 -2.83
C ILE A 87 -15.16 4.51 -3.19
N ALA A 88 -15.14 5.38 -4.22
CA ALA A 88 -16.29 6.20 -4.62
C ALA A 88 -17.30 5.46 -5.50
N TYR A 89 -16.97 4.25 -5.98
CA TYR A 89 -17.80 3.52 -6.93
C TYR A 89 -19.17 3.14 -6.35
N ARG A 90 -20.23 3.53 -7.06
CA ARG A 90 -21.62 3.20 -6.76
C ARG A 90 -22.35 2.84 -8.04
N ILE A 91 -21.96 1.74 -8.70
CA ILE A 91 -22.54 1.16 -9.93
C ILE A 91 -22.98 2.21 -10.98
N VAL A 92 -24.13 2.85 -10.75
CA VAL A 92 -24.71 3.95 -11.53
C VAL A 92 -23.83 5.19 -11.68
N ASN A 93 -22.94 5.50 -10.73
CA ASN A 93 -22.12 6.72 -10.81
C ASN A 93 -20.85 6.56 -11.66
N GLY A 94 -20.50 5.33 -12.07
CA GLY A 94 -19.30 5.05 -12.86
C GLY A 94 -17.97 5.50 -12.25
N SER A 95 -17.93 5.87 -10.97
CA SER A 95 -16.74 6.47 -10.33
C SER A 95 -15.75 5.38 -9.90
N CYS A 96 -15.03 4.80 -10.86
CA CYS A 96 -14.14 3.64 -10.67
C CYS A 96 -12.65 3.91 -10.94
N THR A 97 -12.26 5.17 -11.12
CA THR A 97 -10.87 5.58 -11.31
C THR A 97 -10.23 5.92 -9.96
N PRO A 98 -9.07 5.35 -9.59
CA PRO A 98 -8.35 5.74 -8.39
C PRO A 98 -7.98 7.23 -8.42
N ILE A 99 -8.21 7.93 -7.31
CA ILE A 99 -7.91 9.36 -7.16
C ILE A 99 -6.92 9.59 -6.01
N ARG A 100 -6.24 10.74 -6.02
CA ARG A 100 -5.37 11.15 -4.91
C ARG A 100 -6.21 11.35 -3.65
N ASP A 101 -5.76 10.74 -2.56
CA ASP A 101 -6.45 10.80 -1.27
C ASP A 101 -5.41 10.75 -0.15
N GLU A 102 -5.20 11.88 0.52
CA GLU A 102 -4.23 11.99 1.61
C GLU A 102 -4.60 11.16 2.85
N SER A 103 -5.85 10.70 2.96
CA SER A 103 -6.27 9.77 4.02
C SER A 103 -5.94 8.32 3.68
N ALA A 104 -5.65 8.00 2.42
CA ALA A 104 -5.33 6.65 2.00
C ALA A 104 -3.88 6.26 2.34
N PRO A 105 -3.60 4.96 2.56
CA PRO A 105 -2.25 4.46 2.74
C PRO A 105 -1.41 4.57 1.46
N VAL A 106 -0.10 4.44 1.62
CA VAL A 106 0.77 4.02 0.51
C VAL A 106 0.72 2.49 0.44
N TYR A 107 0.54 1.95 -0.76
CA TYR A 107 0.61 0.51 -1.01
C TYR A 107 2.00 0.15 -1.55
N ILE A 108 2.62 -0.84 -0.93
CA ILE A 108 3.93 -1.37 -1.34
C ILE A 108 3.78 -2.84 -1.67
N THR A 109 4.18 -3.23 -2.88
CA THR A 109 4.49 -4.61 -3.24
C THR A 109 5.98 -4.83 -3.00
N ILE A 110 6.32 -5.79 -2.15
CA ILE A 110 7.69 -6.18 -1.77
C ILE A 110 7.81 -7.73 -1.77
N GLY A 111 7.37 -8.35 -2.88
CA GLY A 111 7.36 -9.81 -3.07
C GLY A 111 8.63 -10.35 -3.72
N ASP A 112 9.67 -9.53 -3.79
CA ASP A 112 10.91 -9.68 -4.55
C ASP A 112 12.06 -10.31 -3.75
N GLY A 113 11.75 -11.15 -2.76
CA GLY A 113 12.75 -11.75 -1.86
C GLY A 113 13.64 -12.86 -2.45
N GLY A 114 13.51 -13.22 -3.74
CA GLY A 114 14.33 -14.26 -4.38
C GLY A 114 13.69 -15.65 -4.47
N ASN A 115 12.37 -15.71 -4.75
CA ASN A 115 11.65 -16.98 -4.92
C ASN A 115 12.14 -17.78 -6.15
N LEU A 116 11.81 -19.08 -6.20
CA LEU A 116 12.24 -20.00 -7.26
C LEU A 116 11.55 -19.79 -8.62
N GLU A 117 10.41 -19.11 -8.65
CA GLU A 117 9.63 -18.85 -9.88
C GLU A 117 10.22 -17.71 -10.70
N GLY A 118 11.12 -16.92 -10.10
CA GLY A 118 11.80 -15.80 -10.73
C GLY A 118 11.06 -14.47 -10.57
N LEU A 119 11.56 -13.44 -11.28
CA LEU A 119 11.02 -12.10 -11.26
C LEU A 119 9.78 -11.96 -12.16
N ALA A 120 8.80 -11.19 -11.70
CA ALA A 120 7.70 -10.73 -12.54
C ALA A 120 8.17 -9.49 -13.33
N THR A 121 8.53 -9.65 -14.59
CA THR A 121 9.09 -8.55 -15.42
C THR A 121 8.05 -7.81 -16.26
N ASN A 122 6.89 -8.43 -16.51
CA ASN A 122 5.87 -7.84 -17.37
C ASN A 122 5.01 -6.85 -16.60
N MET A 123 4.97 -5.60 -17.07
CA MET A 123 4.20 -4.50 -16.49
C MET A 123 3.09 -4.07 -17.44
N THR A 124 1.99 -3.56 -16.88
CA THR A 124 0.96 -2.87 -17.67
C THR A 124 1.52 -1.56 -18.22
N GLU A 125 1.20 -1.23 -19.47
CA GLU A 125 1.70 -0.02 -20.14
C GLU A 125 0.55 0.84 -20.66
N PRO A 126 0.62 2.19 -20.51
CA PRO A 126 1.66 2.93 -19.79
C PRO A 126 1.56 2.72 -18.26
N GLN A 127 2.60 3.13 -17.51
CA GLN A 127 2.54 3.16 -16.04
C GLN A 127 1.29 3.90 -15.56
N PRO A 128 0.39 3.25 -14.80
CA PRO A 128 -0.82 3.88 -14.30
C PRO A 128 -0.51 5.05 -13.36
N SER A 129 -1.39 6.05 -13.32
CA SER A 129 -1.23 7.26 -12.50
C SER A 129 -1.19 7.01 -10.98
N TYR A 130 -1.65 5.84 -10.54
CA TYR A 130 -1.60 5.41 -9.14
C TYR A 130 -0.22 4.85 -8.72
N THR A 131 0.60 4.41 -9.68
CA THR A 131 1.94 3.86 -9.41
C THR A 131 2.97 4.99 -9.37
N ALA A 132 3.69 5.11 -8.27
CA ALA A 132 4.77 6.09 -8.09
C ALA A 132 6.11 5.55 -8.58
N PHE A 133 6.42 4.28 -8.28
CA PHE A 133 7.63 3.60 -8.70
C PHE A 133 7.34 2.10 -8.87
N ARG A 134 7.98 1.45 -9.84
CA ARG A 134 7.94 -0.01 -10.02
C ARG A 134 9.22 -0.48 -10.68
N GLU A 135 9.76 -1.62 -10.25
CA GLU A 135 10.93 -2.24 -10.86
C GLU A 135 10.98 -3.75 -10.59
N ALA A 136 11.37 -4.53 -11.59
CA ALA A 136 11.58 -5.96 -11.46
C ALA A 136 13.05 -6.26 -11.14
N SER A 137 13.40 -6.18 -9.85
CA SER A 137 14.68 -6.59 -9.29
C SER A 137 14.42 -7.34 -7.99
N PHE A 138 15.30 -8.27 -7.60
CA PHE A 138 15.25 -8.84 -6.26
C PHE A 138 15.78 -7.84 -5.25
N GLY A 139 15.24 -7.88 -4.03
CA GLY A 139 15.58 -6.91 -3.01
C GLY A 139 14.87 -7.12 -1.69
N HIS A 140 14.95 -6.10 -0.85
CA HIS A 140 14.22 -6.01 0.41
C HIS A 140 13.93 -4.54 0.77
N GLY A 141 12.90 -4.33 1.60
CA GLY A 141 12.54 -3.01 2.11
C GLY A 141 12.89 -2.84 3.58
N ILE A 142 13.21 -1.62 3.98
CA ILE A 142 13.38 -1.22 5.38
C ILE A 142 12.40 -0.09 5.68
N LEU A 143 11.56 -0.27 6.70
CA LEU A 143 10.76 0.80 7.29
C LEU A 143 11.41 1.25 8.60
N ASP A 144 11.96 2.44 8.60
CA ASP A 144 12.67 3.05 9.73
C ASP A 144 11.80 4.16 10.36
N ILE A 145 11.14 3.83 11.47
CA ILE A 145 10.29 4.75 12.21
C ILE A 145 11.17 5.66 13.09
N LYS A 146 11.19 6.96 12.75
CA LYS A 146 11.99 7.95 13.50
C LYS A 146 11.27 8.47 14.73
N ASN A 147 9.98 8.80 14.58
CA ASN A 147 9.14 9.34 15.64
C ASN A 147 7.66 9.25 15.23
N ARG A 148 6.76 9.88 16.00
CA ARG A 148 5.32 9.86 15.73
C ARG A 148 4.89 10.55 14.43
N THR A 149 5.73 11.38 13.81
CA THR A 149 5.40 12.13 12.58
C THR A 149 6.15 11.67 11.35
N HIS A 150 7.35 11.08 11.50
CA HIS A 150 8.22 10.70 10.38
C HIS A 150 8.68 9.25 10.46
N ALA A 151 8.57 8.55 9.34
CA ALA A 151 9.23 7.29 9.07
C ALA A 151 9.83 7.36 7.67
N SER A 152 10.93 6.65 7.44
CA SER A 152 11.53 6.50 6.12
C SER A 152 11.34 5.06 5.67
N PHE A 153 10.88 4.87 4.44
CA PHE A 153 10.89 3.58 3.79
C PHE A 153 11.93 3.61 2.66
N SER A 154 12.77 2.60 2.58
CA SER A 154 13.77 2.47 1.53
C SER A 154 13.81 1.04 1.00
N TRP A 155 14.01 0.91 -0.31
CA TRP A 155 14.13 -0.37 -1.01
C TRP A 155 15.56 -0.55 -1.54
N TYR A 156 16.13 -1.72 -1.27
CA TYR A 156 17.50 -2.08 -1.60
C TYR A 156 17.49 -3.28 -2.54
N ARG A 157 18.14 -3.11 -3.70
CA ARG A 157 18.27 -4.18 -4.70
C ARG A 157 19.45 -5.08 -4.37
N ASN A 158 19.33 -6.36 -4.67
CA ASN A 158 20.39 -7.35 -4.40
C ASN A 158 21.65 -7.12 -5.25
N GLN A 159 21.52 -6.52 -6.44
CA GLN A 159 22.66 -6.21 -7.32
C GLN A 159 23.43 -4.95 -6.91
N ASP A 160 22.87 -4.11 -6.05
CA ASP A 160 23.53 -2.89 -5.62
C ASP A 160 24.42 -3.14 -4.39
N GLY A 161 25.28 -2.19 -4.07
CA GLY A 161 26.01 -2.21 -2.80
C GLY A 161 25.04 -2.05 -1.62
N TYR A 162 25.37 -2.66 -0.47
CA TYR A 162 24.53 -2.67 0.73
C TYR A 162 23.91 -1.31 1.15
N PRO A 163 24.61 -0.15 1.10
CA PRO A 163 24.02 1.13 1.52
C PRO A 163 23.19 1.83 0.43
N VAL A 164 23.04 1.25 -0.76
CA VAL A 164 22.40 1.93 -1.90
C VAL A 164 20.89 1.73 -1.87
N GLU A 165 20.16 2.83 -1.67
CA GLU A 165 18.71 2.89 -1.76
C GLU A 165 18.28 3.13 -3.22
N ALA A 166 17.66 2.14 -3.85
CA ALA A 166 17.19 2.25 -5.23
C ALA A 166 15.88 3.06 -5.33
N ASP A 167 15.04 2.98 -4.31
CA ASP A 167 13.88 3.85 -4.12
C ASP A 167 13.71 4.16 -2.64
N SER A 168 13.20 5.36 -2.32
CA SER A 168 12.94 5.75 -0.94
C SER A 168 11.79 6.74 -0.83
N LEU A 169 11.16 6.75 0.35
CA LEU A 169 10.03 7.61 0.66
C LEU A 169 10.08 8.03 2.13
N TRP A 170 10.01 9.34 2.37
CA TRP A 170 9.62 9.86 3.69
C TRP A 170 8.10 9.80 3.85
N LEU A 171 7.67 8.97 4.79
CA LEU A 171 6.28 8.93 5.23
C LEU A 171 6.05 9.97 6.30
N HIS A 172 4.99 10.76 6.11
CA HIS A 172 4.42 11.60 7.14
C HIS A 172 3.19 10.93 7.74
N ASN A 173 3.20 10.73 9.05
CA ASN A 173 2.13 10.05 9.77
C ASN A 173 0.76 10.70 9.52
N ARG A 174 -0.25 9.89 9.20
CA ARG A 174 -1.58 10.36 8.82
C ARG A 174 -2.39 10.95 9.97
N PHE A 175 -2.07 10.60 11.22
CA PHE A 175 -2.75 11.10 12.41
C PHE A 175 -2.05 12.35 12.97
N TRP A 176 -0.72 12.32 13.08
CA TRP A 176 0.06 13.37 13.74
C TRP A 176 0.60 14.47 12.82
N ASN A 177 0.55 14.31 11.49
CA ASN A 177 1.00 15.32 10.53
C ASN A 177 0.05 15.45 9.32
N PRO A 178 -1.22 15.87 9.51
CA PRO A 178 -2.16 16.00 8.41
C PRO A 178 -1.93 17.25 7.53
N PHE A 179 -1.05 18.18 7.93
CA PHE A 179 -1.05 19.57 7.41
C PHE A 179 -0.13 19.87 6.22
N ARG A 180 0.34 18.88 5.46
CA ARG A 180 0.99 19.17 4.15
C ARG A 180 0.02 19.36 2.98
N ALA A 181 -1.29 19.42 3.24
CA ALA A 181 -2.31 19.65 2.21
C ALA A 181 -2.60 21.14 1.87
N SER A 182 -1.84 22.12 2.38
CA SER A 182 -2.12 23.56 2.12
C SER A 182 -0.88 24.43 1.82
N SER A 183 0.06 23.95 1.00
CA SER A 183 1.12 24.82 0.44
C SER A 183 1.43 24.56 -1.04
N VAL A 184 0.39 24.32 -1.84
CA VAL A 184 0.43 24.62 -3.29
C VAL A 184 -0.77 25.49 -3.62
N ALA A 185 -0.68 26.75 -3.18
CA ALA A 185 -1.46 27.86 -3.71
C ALA A 185 -0.52 29.08 -3.78
N ALA A 186 -0.42 29.67 -4.97
CA ALA A 186 0.46 30.76 -5.41
C ALA A 186 1.96 30.37 -5.51
N ILE A 187 2.64 30.50 -6.65
CA ILE A 187 2.56 31.47 -7.76
C ILE A 187 2.65 30.72 -9.10
#